data_AF-A0A8I3AG15-F1
#
_entry.id   AF-A0A8I3AG15-F1
#
_cell.length_a   1.000
_cell.length_b   1.000
_cell.length_c   1.000
_cell.angle_alpha   90.00
_cell.angle_beta   90.00
_cell.angle_gamma   90.00
#
_symmetry.space_group_name_H-M   'P 1'
#
loop_
_entity.id
_entity.type
_entity.pdbx_description
1 polymer ?
#
loop_
_entity_poly.entity_id
_entity_poly.type
_entity_poly.pdbx_seq_one_letter_code
_entity_poly.pdbx_strand_id
1 'polypeptide(L)'
;MPRSDFSVDTASYDTADDDDEYRLAQKEWQESLEELQQLALVLLLPWLGKFLGRKTSHWLYARYLRLGLGLSFLLGDRPLALPLFSR
;
A
#
# COMPACT_ATOMS: atom_id res chain seq x y z
N MET A 1 1.82 -2.37 -59.21
CA MET A 1 2.36 -2.70 -57.87
C MET A 1 2.21 -1.46 -57.01
N PRO A 2 1.35 -1.44 -55.98
CA PRO A 2 1.15 -0.25 -55.15
C PRO A 2 2.29 -0.16 -54.12
N ARG A 3 2.88 1.03 -53.99
CA ARG A 3 3.87 1.35 -52.96
C ARG A 3 3.11 1.87 -51.75
N SER A 4 3.42 1.31 -50.60
CA SER A 4 2.84 1.60 -49.30
C SER A 4 3.30 2.97 -48.80
N ASP A 5 2.50 4.01 -49.05
CA ASP A 5 2.67 5.36 -48.48
C ASP A 5 1.72 5.55 -47.28
N PHE A 6 1.79 4.64 -46.30
CA PHE A 6 0.95 4.69 -45.11
C PHE A 6 1.76 4.29 -43.89
N SER A 7 2.41 5.25 -43.21
CA SER A 7 2.90 4.98 -41.84
C SER A 7 3.37 6.21 -41.04
N VAL A 8 3.50 7.41 -41.61
CA VAL A 8 4.11 8.53 -40.86
C VAL A 8 3.08 9.46 -40.23
N ASP A 9 1.91 9.65 -40.84
CA ASP A 9 0.87 10.50 -40.24
C ASP A 9 0.12 9.78 -39.11
N THR A 10 0.02 8.43 -39.11
CA THR A 10 -0.65 7.67 -38.02
C THR A 10 0.02 7.73 -36.68
N ALA A 11 1.35 7.60 -36.65
CA ALA A 11 2.08 7.65 -35.40
C ALA A 11 1.98 9.02 -34.69
N SER A 12 1.71 10.11 -35.43
CA SER A 12 1.61 11.46 -34.86
C SER A 12 0.22 11.80 -34.31
N TYR A 13 -0.85 11.14 -34.77
CA TYR A 13 -2.17 11.28 -34.18
C TYR A 13 -2.45 10.25 -33.09
N ASP A 14 -1.86 9.05 -33.19
CA ASP A 14 -1.97 8.02 -32.15
C ASP A 14 -1.30 8.48 -30.83
N THR A 15 -0.12 9.11 -30.88
CA THR A 15 0.56 9.59 -29.63
C THR A 15 -0.18 10.73 -28.90
N ALA A 16 -0.94 11.56 -29.61
CA ALA A 16 -1.72 12.63 -28.97
C ALA A 16 -3.04 12.11 -28.37
N ASP A 17 -3.62 11.06 -28.96
CA ASP A 17 -4.83 10.38 -28.49
C ASP A 17 -4.52 9.40 -27.33
N ASP A 18 -3.37 8.72 -27.39
CA ASP A 18 -2.88 7.78 -26.37
C ASP A 18 -2.74 8.44 -24.98
N ASP A 19 -2.24 9.68 -24.93
CA ASP A 19 -2.08 10.41 -23.67
C ASP A 19 -3.44 10.78 -23.04
N ASP A 20 -4.44 11.13 -23.86
CA ASP A 20 -5.78 11.46 -23.41
C ASP A 20 -6.59 10.20 -23.04
N GLU A 21 -6.45 9.11 -23.80
CA GLU A 21 -7.03 7.79 -23.50
C GLU A 21 -6.44 7.20 -22.21
N TYR A 22 -5.12 7.30 -22.02
CA TYR A 22 -4.46 6.88 -20.78
C TYR A 22 -4.96 7.67 -19.57
N ARG A 23 -5.18 8.99 -19.73
CA ARG A 23 -5.75 9.84 -18.68
C ARG A 23 -7.20 9.47 -18.36
N LEU A 24 -8.00 9.09 -19.36
CA LEU A 24 -9.36 8.64 -19.19
C LEU A 24 -9.41 7.28 -18.47
N ALA A 25 -8.62 6.31 -18.93
CA ALA A 25 -8.49 5.00 -18.31
C ALA A 25 -8.00 5.10 -16.85
N GLN A 26 -7.06 6.01 -16.56
CA GLN A 26 -6.60 6.28 -15.20
C GLN A 26 -7.70 6.87 -14.31
N LYS A 27 -8.59 7.69 -14.88
CA LYS A 27 -9.72 8.25 -14.16
C LYS A 27 -10.76 7.17 -13.85
N GLU A 28 -11.13 6.36 -14.83
CA GLU A 28 -12.05 5.23 -14.65
C GLU A 28 -11.49 4.20 -13.66
N TRP A 29 -10.18 3.94 -13.70
CA TRP A 29 -9.53 3.05 -12.74
C TRP A 29 -9.62 3.59 -11.31
N GLN A 30 -9.44 4.90 -11.10
CA GLN A 30 -9.57 5.49 -9.77
C GLN A 30 -11.01 5.42 -9.24
N GLU A 31 -12.00 5.68 -10.10
CA GLU A 31 -13.41 5.52 -9.74
C GLU A 31 -13.72 4.06 -9.34
N SER A 32 -13.21 3.09 -10.10
CA SER A 32 -13.37 1.66 -9.77
C SER A 32 -12.65 1.24 -8.47
N LEU A 33 -11.52 1.88 -8.15
CA LEU A 33 -10.77 1.59 -6.93
C LEU A 33 -11.45 2.12 -5.67
N GLU A 34 -12.09 3.29 -5.75
CA GLU A 34 -12.82 3.87 -4.63
C GLU A 34 -13.99 2.95 -4.22
N GLU A 35 -14.70 2.39 -5.19
CA GLU A 35 -15.75 1.40 -4.94
C GLU A 35 -15.18 0.11 -4.33
N LEU A 36 -14.09 -0.41 -4.90
CA LEU A 36 -13.40 -1.58 -4.37
C LEU A 36 -12.90 -1.35 -2.94
N GLN A 37 -12.54 -0.12 -2.56
CA GLN A 37 -12.13 0.20 -1.20
C GLN A 37 -13.27 -0.05 -0.21
N GLN A 38 -14.51 0.33 -0.53
CA GLN A 38 -15.65 0.14 0.34
C GLN A 38 -15.94 -1.35 0.56
N LEU A 39 -15.92 -2.14 -0.51
CA LEU A 39 -16.06 -3.60 -0.45
C LEU A 39 -14.89 -4.27 0.25
N ALA A 40 -13.67 -3.78 0.00
CA ALA A 40 -12.46 -4.27 0.64
C ALA A 40 -12.53 -4.06 2.15
N LEU A 41 -13.03 -2.94 2.67
CA LEU A 41 -13.21 -2.77 4.12
C LEU A 41 -14.20 -3.78 4.68
N VAL A 42 -15.36 -3.99 4.03
CA VAL A 42 -16.36 -4.96 4.50
C VAL A 42 -15.83 -6.39 4.54
N LEU A 43 -14.92 -6.75 3.62
CA LEU A 43 -14.32 -8.09 3.56
C LEU A 43 -13.05 -8.23 4.41
N LEU A 44 -12.14 -7.24 4.35
CA LEU A 44 -10.88 -7.26 5.09
C LEU A 44 -11.11 -7.07 6.57
N LEU A 45 -12.04 -6.20 7.02
CA LEU A 45 -12.23 -5.93 8.44
C LEU A 45 -12.55 -7.21 9.25
N PRO A 46 -13.50 -8.08 8.86
CA PRO A 46 -13.75 -9.33 9.57
C PRO A 46 -12.61 -10.34 9.41
N TRP A 47 -11.94 -10.39 8.26
CA TRP A 47 -10.85 -11.33 8.00
C TRP A 47 -9.58 -10.98 8.80
N LEU A 48 -9.19 -9.71 8.75
CA LEU A 48 -8.09 -9.12 9.50
C LEU A 48 -8.39 -9.22 11.00
N GLY A 49 -9.62 -8.95 11.45
CA GLY A 49 -10.04 -9.14 12.84
C GLY A 49 -9.84 -10.58 13.34
N LYS A 50 -10.24 -11.58 12.55
CA LYS A 50 -10.03 -13.01 12.89
C LYS A 50 -8.55 -13.38 12.92
N PHE A 51 -7.75 -12.83 12.03
CA PHE A 51 -6.31 -13.10 11.96
C PHE A 51 -5.55 -12.43 13.11
N LEU A 52 -5.83 -11.16 13.41
CA LEU A 52 -5.25 -10.49 14.55
C LEU A 52 -5.68 -11.18 15.85
N GLY A 53 -6.97 -11.38 16.09
CA GLY A 53 -7.46 -11.92 17.37
C GLY A 53 -6.80 -13.23 17.82
N ARG A 54 -6.55 -14.18 16.90
CA ARG A 54 -5.96 -15.49 17.27
C ARG A 54 -4.44 -15.45 17.42
N LYS A 55 -3.75 -14.76 16.51
CA LYS A 55 -2.28 -14.80 16.47
C LYS A 55 -1.66 -13.67 17.29
N THR A 56 -2.28 -12.50 17.36
CA THR A 56 -1.74 -11.39 18.15
C THR A 56 -2.01 -11.57 19.63
N SER A 57 -3.07 -12.28 20.06
CA SER A 57 -3.32 -12.49 21.50
C SER A 57 -2.15 -13.19 22.20
N HIS A 58 -1.69 -14.33 21.67
CA HIS A 58 -0.56 -15.06 22.26
C HIS A 58 0.76 -14.28 22.14
N TRP A 59 0.99 -13.60 21.00
CA TRP A 59 2.19 -12.79 20.81
C TRP A 59 2.24 -11.58 21.74
N LEU A 60 1.12 -10.87 21.88
CA LEU A 60 0.97 -9.70 22.74
C LEU A 60 1.08 -10.09 24.21
N TYR A 61 0.48 -11.21 24.61
CA TYR A 61 0.58 -11.74 25.97
C TYR A 61 2.01 -12.18 26.30
N ALA A 62 2.68 -12.91 25.39
CA ALA A 62 4.08 -13.28 25.57
C ALA A 62 4.99 -12.04 25.66
N ARG A 63 4.73 -11.02 24.83
CA ARG A 63 5.45 -9.74 24.86
C ARG A 63 5.16 -8.96 26.14
N TYR A 64 3.92 -8.98 26.62
CA TYR A 64 3.50 -8.36 27.87
C TYR A 64 4.20 -8.98 29.09
N LEU A 65 4.23 -10.32 29.18
CA LEU A 65 4.96 -11.02 30.23
C LEU A 65 6.46 -10.72 30.20
N ARG A 66 7.03 -10.51 29.00
CA ARG A 66 8.46 -10.26 28.83
C ARG A 66 8.88 -8.81 29.09
N LEU A 67 8.05 -7.82 28.76
CA LEU A 67 8.42 -6.40 28.77
C LEU A 67 7.60 -5.53 29.75
N GLY A 68 6.50 -6.03 30.32
CA GLY A 68 5.57 -5.24 31.13
C GLY A 68 4.80 -4.18 30.34
N LEU A 69 3.91 -3.41 30.99
CA LEU A 69 3.12 -2.29 30.41
C LEU A 69 3.94 -0.97 30.29
N GLY A 70 5.26 -1.04 30.14
CA GLY A 70 6.13 0.14 30.05
C GLY A 70 6.43 0.61 28.62
N LEU A 71 7.13 1.74 28.45
CA LEU A 71 7.64 2.19 27.14
C LEU A 71 8.51 1.13 26.44
N SER A 72 9.12 0.22 27.20
CA SER A 72 9.85 -0.95 26.69
C SER A 72 8.96 -1.89 25.87
N PHE A 73 7.65 -1.91 26.10
CA PHE A 73 6.68 -2.68 25.32
C PHE A 73 6.53 -2.18 23.89
N LEU A 74 6.48 -0.85 23.68
CA LEU A 74 6.29 -0.22 22.37
C LEU A 74 7.61 0.06 21.66
N LEU A 75 8.63 0.50 22.40
CA LEU A 75 9.90 0.98 21.84
C LEU A 75 10.97 -0.13 21.71
N GLY A 76 10.75 -1.28 22.36
CA GLY A 76 11.70 -2.39 22.42
C GLY A 76 12.94 -2.06 23.26
N ASP A 77 13.72 -3.09 23.62
CA ASP A 77 14.98 -2.96 24.37
C ASP A 77 16.09 -2.30 23.50
N ARG A 78 15.85 -1.09 23.00
CA ARG A 78 16.91 -0.28 22.46
C ARG A 78 17.59 0.38 23.65
N PRO A 79 18.84 -0.01 24.00
CA PRO A 79 19.62 0.88 24.83
C PRO A 79 19.74 2.17 24.02
N LEU A 80 19.03 3.21 24.44
CA LEU A 80 19.37 4.58 24.06
C LEU A 80 20.73 4.86 24.70
N ALA A 81 21.77 4.25 24.14
CA ALA A 81 23.15 4.68 24.31
C ALA A 81 23.23 6.03 23.60
N LEU A 82 22.67 7.05 24.24
CA LEU A 82 23.03 8.43 24.00
C LEU A 82 24.32 8.63 24.81
N PRO A 83 25.50 8.68 24.18
CA PRO A 83 26.73 9.04 24.86
C PRO A 83 26.71 10.56 25.11
N LEU A 84 25.80 11.03 25.96
CA LEU A 84 25.63 12.46 26.24
C LEU A 84 26.13 12.89 27.62
N PHE A 85 26.89 12.04 28.32
CA PHE A 85 27.65 12.50 29.49
C PHE A 85 28.88 11.65 29.74
N SER A 86 29.94 11.92 28.98
CA SER A 86 31.32 11.59 29.40
C SER A 86 32.24 12.70 28.93
N ARG A 87 32.15 13.85 29.61
CA ARG A 87 33.26 14.75 29.89
C ARG A 87 32.86 15.81 30.89
#